data_AF-A0A241VQ02-F1
#
_entry.id   AF-A0A241VQ02-F1
#
_cell.length_a   1.000
_cell.length_b   1.000
_cell.length_c   1.000
_cell.angle_alpha   90.00
_cell.angle_beta   90.00
_cell.angle_gamma   90.00
#
_symmetry.space_group_name_H-M   'P 1'
#
loop_
_entity.id
_entity.type
_entity.pdbx_description
1 polymer ?
#
loop_
_entity_poly.entity_id
_entity_poly.type
_entity_poly.pdbx_seq_one_letter_code
_entity_poly.pdbx_strand_id
1 'polypeptide(L)'
;MLIFIALVVGIILFIYSDKKNSRLLDEKTLRPMSEWFVIAANSSKRQQRLMSWSILHQACHTLAKQGHIYEQDFKKLMKTKGFNPANFVFSILDEAEKINTNPDINNVDIQLSKIWETGQARNFVANSIVIILTKKTALFPGAHQLVLLAHSSAGPQINWDNK
;
A
#
# COMPACT_ATOMS: atom_id res chain seq x y z
N MET A 1 0.79 -44.98 7.00
CA MET A 1 -0.41 -44.46 6.29
C MET A 1 -1.09 -43.31 7.03
N LEU A 2 -1.44 -43.45 8.31
CA LEU A 2 -2.11 -42.40 9.11
C LEU A 2 -1.31 -41.09 9.24
N ILE A 3 0.02 -41.18 9.41
CA ILE A 3 0.91 -40.00 9.49
C ILE A 3 0.90 -39.18 8.19
N PHE A 4 0.87 -39.86 7.03
CA PHE A 4 0.82 -39.21 5.73
C PHE A 4 -0.50 -38.48 5.50
N ILE A 5 -1.63 -39.07 5.92
CA ILE A 5 -2.95 -38.45 5.85
C ILE A 5 -3.01 -37.21 6.74
N ALA A 6 -2.50 -37.28 7.98
CA ALA A 6 -2.47 -36.13 8.89
C ALA A 6 -1.64 -34.96 8.34
N LEU A 7 -0.50 -35.25 7.69
CA LEU A 7 0.37 -34.26 7.09
C LEU A 7 -0.29 -33.56 5.89
N VAL A 8 -0.96 -34.33 5.02
CA VAL A 8 -1.73 -33.78 3.89
C VAL A 8 -2.90 -32.92 4.38
N VAL A 9 -3.65 -33.38 5.38
CA VAL A 9 -4.75 -32.61 5.98
C VAL A 9 -4.23 -31.31 6.62
N GLY A 10 -3.09 -31.37 7.31
CA GLY A 10 -2.44 -30.18 7.88
C GLY A 10 -2.05 -29.14 6.82
N ILE A 11 -1.49 -29.58 5.69
CA ILE A 11 -1.14 -28.70 4.56
C ILE A 11 -2.40 -28.08 3.95
N ILE A 12 -3.45 -28.86 3.72
CA ILE A 12 -4.71 -28.37 3.14
C ILE A 12 -5.36 -27.33 4.06
N LEU A 13 -5.43 -27.59 5.36
CA LEU A 13 -5.97 -26.64 6.35
C LEU A 13 -5.13 -25.36 6.44
N PHE A 14 -3.80 -25.48 6.38
CA PHE A 14 -2.89 -24.34 6.36
C PHE A 14 -3.14 -23.44 5.13
N ILE A 15 -3.23 -24.04 3.93
CA ILE A 15 -3.52 -23.31 2.69
C ILE A 15 -4.90 -22.66 2.73
N TYR A 16 -5.91 -23.34 3.27
CA TYR A 16 -7.27 -22.80 3.36
C TYR A 16 -7.34 -21.61 4.34
N SER A 17 -6.67 -21.71 5.48
CA SER A 17 -6.56 -20.61 6.45
C SER A 17 -5.88 -19.38 5.84
N ASP A 18 -4.79 -19.59 5.09
CA ASP A 18 -4.04 -18.51 4.43
C ASP A 18 -4.89 -17.80 3.36
N LYS A 19 -5.64 -18.55 2.53
CA LYS A 19 -6.60 -17.98 1.55
C LYS A 19 -7.75 -17.21 2.21
N LYS A 20 -8.28 -17.70 3.33
CA LYS A 20 -9.34 -16.98 4.07
C LYS A 20 -8.80 -15.67 4.64
N ASN A 21 -7.59 -15.68 5.17
CA ASN A 21 -6.92 -14.48 5.68
C ASN A 21 -6.62 -13.47 4.56
N SER A 22 -6.14 -13.92 3.39
CA SER A 22 -5.87 -13.03 2.25
C SER A 22 -7.14 -12.34 1.77
N ARG A 23 -8.25 -13.09 1.66
CA ARG A 23 -9.56 -12.53 1.27
C ARG A 23 -10.09 -11.51 2.26
N LEU A 24 -9.96 -11.77 3.57
CA LEU A 24 -10.35 -10.82 4.61
C LEU A 24 -9.52 -9.54 4.56
N LEU A 25 -8.23 -9.64 4.25
CA LEU A 25 -7.35 -8.48 4.09
C LEU A 25 -7.72 -7.66 2.85
N ASP A 26 -8.04 -8.32 1.74
CA ASP A 26 -8.50 -7.67 0.51
C ASP A 26 -9.85 -6.96 0.73
N GLU A 27 -10.79 -7.60 1.44
CA GLU A 27 -12.08 -6.99 1.80
C GLU A 27 -11.90 -5.74 2.69
N LYS A 28 -10.87 -5.72 3.56
CA LYS A 28 -10.55 -4.51 4.33
C LYS A 28 -10.12 -3.34 3.44
N THR A 29 -9.54 -3.57 2.27
CA THR A 29 -9.12 -2.48 1.36
C THR A 29 -10.30 -1.73 0.71
N LEU A 30 -11.52 -2.27 0.81
CA LEU A 30 -12.76 -1.65 0.35
C LEU A 30 -13.34 -0.64 1.34
N ARG A 31 -12.87 -0.66 2.59
CA ARG A 31 -13.28 0.32 3.61
C ARG A 31 -12.78 1.72 3.24
N PRO A 32 -13.43 2.77 3.74
CA PRO A 32 -12.89 4.12 3.67
C PRO A 32 -11.45 4.20 4.17
N MET A 33 -10.66 5.11 3.62
CA MET A 33 -9.25 5.25 3.98
C MET A 33 -9.09 5.62 5.47
N SER A 34 -9.92 6.52 5.99
CA SER A 34 -9.93 6.90 7.42
C SER A 34 -10.11 5.69 8.33
N GLU A 35 -11.12 4.86 8.05
CA GLU A 35 -11.40 3.64 8.80
C GLU A 35 -10.27 2.61 8.68
N TRP A 36 -9.77 2.38 7.45
CA TRP A 36 -8.68 1.44 7.21
C TRP A 36 -7.40 1.84 7.96
N PHE A 37 -7.08 3.14 7.97
CA PHE A 37 -5.90 3.67 8.63
C PHE A 37 -5.97 3.44 10.15
N VAL A 38 -7.11 3.73 10.77
CA VAL A 38 -7.32 3.49 12.21
C VAL A 38 -7.19 2.00 12.55
N ILE A 39 -7.77 1.10 11.73
CA ILE A 39 -7.63 -0.35 11.94
C ILE A 39 -6.16 -0.77 11.79
N ALA A 40 -5.46 -0.26 10.78
CA ALA A 40 -4.06 -0.61 10.52
C ALA A 40 -3.13 -0.13 11.64
N ALA A 41 -3.32 1.10 12.14
CA ALA A 41 -2.54 1.68 13.24
C ALA A 41 -2.70 0.88 14.55
N ASN A 42 -3.93 0.47 14.87
CA ASN A 42 -4.22 -0.31 16.09
C ASN A 42 -3.95 -1.83 15.94
N SER A 43 -3.47 -2.29 14.79
CA SER A 43 -3.19 -3.71 14.55
C SER A 43 -1.79 -4.11 15.01
N SER A 44 -1.58 -5.41 15.25
CA SER A 44 -0.22 -5.92 15.48
C SER A 44 0.71 -5.60 14.30
N LYS A 45 2.02 -5.42 14.55
CA LYS A 45 3.01 -5.10 13.49
C LYS A 45 2.91 -6.06 12.30
N ARG A 46 2.71 -7.35 12.57
CA ARG A 46 2.50 -8.39 11.54
C ARG A 46 1.25 -8.13 10.71
N GLN A 47 0.11 -7.86 11.35
CA GLN A 47 -1.15 -7.58 10.64
C GLN A 47 -1.07 -6.29 9.83
N GLN A 48 -0.48 -5.24 10.39
CA GLN A 48 -0.28 -3.98 9.67
C GLN A 48 0.56 -4.19 8.41
N ARG A 49 1.65 -4.98 8.46
CA ARG A 49 2.41 -5.35 7.25
C ARG A 49 1.57 -6.09 6.21
N LEU A 50 0.75 -7.06 6.64
CA LEU A 50 -0.10 -7.83 5.73
C LEU A 50 -1.17 -6.96 5.08
N MET A 51 -1.82 -6.09 5.86
CA MET A 51 -2.80 -5.12 5.35
C MET A 51 -2.15 -4.16 4.36
N SER A 52 -0.97 -3.60 4.70
CA SER A 52 -0.22 -2.70 3.83
C SER A 52 0.26 -3.41 2.55
N TRP A 53 0.59 -4.70 2.61
CA TRP A 53 0.93 -5.46 1.41
C TRP A 53 -0.29 -5.66 0.49
N SER A 54 -1.44 -6.04 1.05
CA SER A 54 -2.70 -6.19 0.31
C SER A 54 -3.13 -4.89 -0.36
N ILE A 55 -3.14 -3.76 0.37
CA ILE A 55 -3.55 -2.48 -0.20
C ILE A 55 -2.61 -2.00 -1.32
N LEU A 56 -1.28 -2.22 -1.20
CA LEU A 56 -0.33 -1.91 -2.26
C LEU A 56 -0.57 -2.76 -3.51
N HIS A 57 -0.85 -4.05 -3.33
CA HIS A 57 -1.17 -4.94 -4.45
C HIS A 57 -2.44 -4.50 -5.18
N GLN A 58 -3.51 -4.18 -4.44
CA GLN A 58 -4.77 -3.71 -5.01
C GLN A 58 -4.60 -2.34 -5.70
N ALA A 59 -3.88 -1.41 -5.08
CA ALA A 59 -3.59 -0.10 -5.67
C ALA A 59 -2.77 -0.23 -6.96
N CYS A 60 -1.73 -1.08 -6.98
CA CYS A 60 -0.95 -1.36 -8.17
C CYS A 60 -1.80 -1.92 -9.30
N HIS A 61 -2.68 -2.87 -9.00
CA HIS A 61 -3.58 -3.44 -10.00
C HIS A 61 -4.53 -2.37 -10.59
N THR A 62 -5.03 -1.45 -9.77
CA THR A 62 -5.80 -0.28 -10.25
C THR A 62 -4.95 0.62 -11.16
N LEU A 63 -3.73 0.96 -10.77
CA LEU A 63 -2.82 1.81 -11.56
C LEU A 63 -2.44 1.17 -12.89
N ALA A 64 -2.22 -0.14 -12.91
CA ALA A 64 -1.92 -0.88 -14.13
C ALA A 64 -3.11 -0.87 -15.11
N LYS A 65 -4.34 -1.03 -14.60
CA LYS A 65 -5.56 -0.91 -15.41
C LYS A 65 -5.76 0.49 -15.99
N GLN A 66 -5.31 1.52 -15.29
CA GLN A 66 -5.38 2.91 -15.73
C GLN A 66 -4.20 3.33 -16.63
N GLY A 67 -3.22 2.45 -16.84
CA GLY A 67 -2.04 2.75 -17.68
C GLY A 67 -1.00 3.66 -17.02
N HIS A 68 -1.04 3.84 -15.69
CA HIS A 68 -0.09 4.70 -14.98
C HIS A 68 1.25 4.02 -14.67
N ILE A 69 1.25 2.72 -14.36
CA ILE A 69 2.46 1.93 -14.03
C ILE A 69 2.27 0.48 -14.52
N TYR A 70 3.30 -0.13 -15.08
CA TYR A 70 3.31 -1.58 -15.35
C TYR A 70 3.47 -2.39 -14.06
N GLU A 71 2.64 -3.42 -13.88
CA GLU A 71 2.64 -4.27 -12.68
C GLU A 71 4.03 -4.87 -12.37
N GLN A 72 4.84 -5.15 -13.39
CA GLN A 72 6.19 -5.67 -13.24
C GLN A 72 7.14 -4.66 -12.56
N ASP A 73 7.01 -3.38 -12.85
CA ASP A 73 7.90 -2.35 -12.30
C ASP A 73 7.57 -2.07 -10.84
N PHE A 74 6.29 -2.09 -10.49
CA PHE A 74 5.87 -2.02 -9.09
C PHE A 74 6.33 -3.25 -8.29
N LYS A 75 6.27 -4.45 -8.88
CA LYS A 75 6.83 -5.68 -8.26
C LYS A 75 8.34 -5.57 -8.03
N LYS A 76 9.10 -4.95 -8.93
CA LYS A 76 10.54 -4.71 -8.72
C LYS A 76 10.77 -3.76 -7.54
N LEU A 77 9.97 -2.70 -7.44
CA LEU A 77 10.06 -1.70 -6.38
C LEU A 77 9.84 -2.32 -4.98
N MET A 78 8.89 -3.25 -4.88
CA MET A 78 8.62 -4.01 -3.64
C MET A 78 9.65 -5.11 -3.32
N LYS A 79 10.57 -5.45 -4.24
CA LYS A 79 11.66 -6.41 -4.01
C LYS A 79 12.92 -5.78 -3.43
N THR A 80 12.87 -4.49 -3.10
CA THR A 80 13.97 -3.78 -2.45
C THR A 80 14.38 -4.48 -1.15
N LYS A 81 15.69 -4.62 -0.91
CA LYS A 81 16.21 -5.31 0.28
C LYS A 81 15.70 -4.62 1.55
N GLY A 82 15.08 -5.40 2.44
CA GLY A 82 14.55 -4.90 3.70
C GLY A 82 13.24 -4.12 3.59
N PHE A 83 12.61 -4.10 2.40
CA PHE A 83 11.34 -3.41 2.16
C PHE A 83 10.29 -3.72 3.23
N ASN A 84 9.68 -2.65 3.76
CA ASN A 84 8.62 -2.76 4.75
C ASN A 84 7.36 -2.09 4.20
N PRO A 85 6.31 -2.86 3.87
CA PRO A 85 5.11 -2.31 3.23
C PRO A 85 4.38 -1.31 4.10
N ALA A 86 4.39 -1.48 5.43
CA ALA A 86 3.75 -0.53 6.32
C ALA A 86 4.46 0.83 6.27
N ASN A 87 5.78 0.82 6.34
CA ASN A 87 6.56 2.06 6.20
C ASN A 87 6.34 2.69 4.82
N PHE A 88 6.32 1.87 3.75
CA PHE A 88 6.15 2.38 2.40
C PHE A 88 4.77 3.01 2.16
N VAL A 89 3.68 2.37 2.63
CA VAL A 89 2.33 2.95 2.58
C VAL A 89 2.30 4.28 3.32
N PHE A 90 2.86 4.34 4.54
CA PHE A 90 2.91 5.58 5.30
C PHE A 90 3.67 6.69 4.57
N SER A 91 4.84 6.39 4.01
CA SER A 91 5.63 7.35 3.22
C SER A 91 4.92 7.83 1.95
N ILE A 92 4.15 6.96 1.28
CA ILE A 92 3.33 7.36 0.13
C ILE A 92 2.26 8.37 0.56
N LEU A 93 1.54 8.08 1.64
CA LEU A 93 0.47 8.96 2.13
C LEU A 93 1.03 10.32 2.55
N ASP A 94 2.15 10.32 3.27
CA ASP A 94 2.83 11.54 3.72
C ASP A 94 3.37 12.39 2.57
N GLU A 95 4.06 11.78 1.60
CA GLU A 95 4.56 12.51 0.42
C GLU A 95 3.41 13.06 -0.43
N ALA A 96 2.35 12.26 -0.64
CA ALA A 96 1.21 12.68 -1.42
C ALA A 96 0.45 13.84 -0.76
N GLU A 97 0.29 13.84 0.56
CA GLU A 97 -0.29 14.94 1.33
C GLU A 97 0.53 16.24 1.21
N LYS A 98 1.86 16.14 1.33
CA LYS A 98 2.78 17.28 1.14
C LYS A 98 2.70 17.87 -0.26
N ILE A 99 2.53 17.04 -1.28
CA ILE A 99 2.33 17.50 -2.66
C ILE A 99 0.93 18.10 -2.83
N ASN A 100 -0.11 17.44 -2.28
CA ASN A 100 -1.50 17.87 -2.43
C ASN A 100 -1.77 19.26 -1.85
N THR A 101 -1.08 19.60 -0.76
CA THR A 101 -1.19 20.88 -0.05
C THR A 101 -0.34 22.01 -0.63
N ASN A 102 0.54 21.73 -1.61
CA ASN A 102 1.40 22.75 -2.22
C ASN A 102 0.87 23.17 -3.61
N PRO A 103 0.29 24.38 -3.75
CA PRO A 103 -0.30 24.85 -5.01
C PRO A 103 0.71 25.05 -6.15
N ASP A 104 1.98 25.30 -5.85
CA ASP A 104 3.02 25.52 -6.87
C ASP A 104 3.53 24.23 -7.52
N ILE A 105 3.19 23.08 -6.93
CA ILE A 105 3.64 21.74 -7.37
C ILE A 105 2.56 21.02 -8.19
N ASN A 106 1.31 21.48 -8.12
CA ASN A 106 0.14 20.68 -8.48
C ASN A 106 -0.60 21.15 -9.74
N ASN A 107 -0.73 20.26 -10.72
CA ASN A 107 -1.72 20.32 -11.81
C ASN A 107 -2.77 19.18 -11.69
N VAL A 108 -2.92 18.58 -10.51
CA VAL A 108 -3.73 17.37 -10.32
C VAL A 108 -5.03 17.73 -9.59
N ASP A 109 -6.16 17.56 -10.26
CA ASP A 109 -7.53 17.80 -9.72
C ASP A 109 -7.97 16.80 -8.64
N ILE A 110 -7.07 15.97 -8.13
CA ILE A 110 -7.36 14.97 -7.09
C ILE A 110 -7.24 15.65 -5.73
N GLN A 111 -8.36 15.88 -5.05
CA GLN A 111 -8.37 16.39 -3.68
C GLN A 111 -8.40 15.22 -2.69
N LEU A 112 -7.24 14.83 -2.17
CA LEU A 112 -7.13 13.69 -1.24
C LEU A 112 -8.01 13.89 0.00
N SER A 113 -8.07 15.11 0.54
CA SER A 113 -8.90 15.44 1.70
C SER A 113 -10.38 15.10 1.51
N LYS A 114 -10.93 15.27 0.30
CA LYS A 114 -12.35 14.96 -0.01
C LYS A 114 -12.65 13.47 -0.04
N ILE A 115 -11.66 12.65 -0.40
CA ILE A 115 -11.83 11.20 -0.55
C ILE A 115 -11.29 10.40 0.63
N TRP A 116 -10.72 11.05 1.65
CA TRP A 116 -10.20 10.40 2.85
C TRP A 116 -11.30 9.63 3.62
N GLU A 117 -12.45 10.28 3.84
CA GLU A 117 -13.54 9.72 4.64
C GLU A 117 -14.48 8.79 3.88
N THR A 118 -14.53 8.91 2.54
CA THR A 118 -15.54 8.23 1.71
C THR A 118 -14.94 7.33 0.64
N GLY A 119 -13.68 7.57 0.26
CA GLY A 119 -12.98 6.82 -0.77
C GLY A 119 -12.41 5.52 -0.23
N GLN A 120 -12.58 4.44 -1.02
CA GLN A 120 -11.97 3.15 -0.71
C GLN A 120 -10.46 3.29 -0.54
N ALA A 121 -9.91 2.68 0.51
CA ALA A 121 -8.49 2.79 0.87
C ALA A 121 -7.56 2.44 -0.31
N ARG A 122 -7.86 1.37 -1.07
CA ARG A 122 -7.07 1.00 -2.26
C ARG A 122 -7.03 2.09 -3.34
N ASN A 123 -8.13 2.82 -3.54
CA ASN A 123 -8.21 3.89 -4.52
C ASN A 123 -7.52 5.15 -3.99
N PHE A 124 -7.63 5.41 -2.69
CA PHE A 124 -6.89 6.48 -2.03
C PHE A 124 -5.38 6.31 -2.19
N VAL A 125 -4.86 5.11 -1.93
CA VAL A 125 -3.43 4.80 -2.10
C VAL A 125 -3.02 4.89 -3.57
N ALA A 126 -3.85 4.39 -4.51
CA ALA A 126 -3.58 4.55 -5.94
C ALA A 126 -3.48 6.03 -6.34
N ASN A 127 -4.45 6.86 -5.93
CA ASN A 127 -4.46 8.29 -6.17
C ASN A 127 -3.26 9.01 -5.54
N SER A 128 -2.84 8.59 -4.35
CA SER A 128 -1.63 9.10 -3.68
C SER A 128 -0.39 8.82 -4.52
N ILE A 129 -0.28 7.62 -5.10
CA ILE A 129 0.81 7.27 -6.01
C ILE A 129 0.74 8.11 -7.30
N VAL A 130 -0.44 8.33 -7.88
CA VAL A 130 -0.61 9.20 -9.07
C VAL A 130 -0.11 10.62 -8.80
N ILE A 131 -0.45 11.19 -7.64
CA ILE A 131 0.02 12.54 -7.25
C ILE A 131 1.56 12.57 -7.21
N ILE A 132 2.20 11.54 -6.65
CA ILE A 132 3.67 11.45 -6.62
C ILE A 132 4.25 11.33 -8.04
N LEU A 133 3.66 10.48 -8.89
CA LEU A 133 4.12 10.28 -10.27
C LEU A 133 4.03 11.54 -11.13
N THR A 134 2.97 12.32 -10.94
CA THR A 134 2.61 13.49 -11.76
C THR A 134 3.23 14.79 -11.26
N LYS A 135 3.96 14.74 -10.13
CA LYS A 135 4.75 15.86 -9.59
C LYS A 135 5.72 16.38 -10.65
N LYS A 136 5.50 17.62 -11.12
CA LYS A 136 6.40 18.35 -12.02
C LYS A 136 7.47 19.09 -11.22
N THR A 137 8.41 18.37 -10.60
CA THR A 137 9.61 19.02 -10.06
C THR A 137 10.81 18.81 -10.98
N ALA A 138 11.55 19.88 -11.26
CA ALA A 138 12.64 19.91 -12.24
C ALA A 138 13.86 19.02 -11.91
N LEU A 139 13.99 18.53 -10.67
CA LEU A 139 15.17 17.75 -10.24
C LEU A 139 15.01 16.23 -10.34
N PHE A 140 13.81 15.67 -10.14
CA PHE A 140 13.61 14.21 -10.15
C PHE A 140 12.21 13.83 -10.69
N PRO A 141 12.11 12.88 -11.62
CA PRO A 141 10.82 12.32 -12.04
C PRO A 141 10.07 11.68 -10.87
N GLY A 142 8.74 11.77 -10.83
CA GLY A 142 7.93 11.15 -9.76
C GLY A 142 8.17 9.65 -9.57
N ALA A 143 8.54 8.94 -10.64
CA ALA A 143 8.97 7.53 -10.56
C ALA A 143 10.25 7.34 -9.73
N HIS A 144 11.21 8.27 -9.82
CA HIS A 144 12.42 8.26 -8.99
C HIS A 144 12.08 8.49 -7.52
N GLN A 145 11.14 9.39 -7.22
CA GLN A 145 10.65 9.62 -5.86
C GLN A 145 10.04 8.34 -5.25
N LEU A 146 9.23 7.59 -6.02
CA LEU A 146 8.70 6.31 -5.54
C LEU A 146 9.79 5.29 -5.21
N VAL A 147 10.85 5.25 -6.02
CA VAL A 147 12.01 4.38 -5.75
C VAL A 147 12.72 4.79 -4.47
N LEU A 148 12.95 6.10 -4.26
CA LEU A 148 13.54 6.61 -3.02
C LEU A 148 12.67 6.27 -1.81
N LEU A 149 11.35 6.44 -1.91
CA LEU A 149 10.43 6.05 -0.84
C LEU A 149 10.51 4.54 -0.54
N ALA A 150 10.61 3.69 -1.57
CA ALA A 150 10.76 2.25 -1.40
C ALA A 150 12.06 1.88 -0.66
N HIS A 151 13.17 2.53 -1.01
CA HIS A 151 14.43 2.33 -0.31
C HIS A 151 14.36 2.83 1.14
N SER A 152 13.79 4.02 1.36
CA SER A 152 13.63 4.61 2.71
C SER A 152 12.66 3.81 3.59
N SER A 153 11.77 3.02 2.99
CA SER A 153 10.84 2.18 3.73
C SER A 153 11.55 1.02 4.45
N ALA A 154 12.79 0.70 4.08
CA ALA A 154 13.48 -0.45 4.62
C ALA A 154 13.76 -0.31 6.12
N GLY A 155 13.61 -1.40 6.87
CA GLY A 155 13.96 -1.46 8.29
C GLY A 155 12.78 -1.64 9.25
N PRO A 156 12.97 -1.29 10.54
CA PRO A 156 11.96 -1.52 11.57
C PRO A 156 10.69 -0.71 11.27
N GLN A 157 9.57 -1.29 11.65
CA GLN A 157 8.26 -0.69 11.41
C GLN A 157 8.06 0.55 12.28
N ILE A 158 7.73 1.67 11.63
CA ILE A 158 7.42 2.92 12.33
C ILE A 158 6.05 2.81 13.02
N ASN A 159 5.88 3.55 14.12
CA ASN A 159 4.57 3.67 14.75
C ASN A 159 3.73 4.70 13.98
N TRP A 160 2.48 4.35 13.68
CA TRP A 160 1.56 5.22 12.95
C TRP A 160 0.81 6.19 13.88
N ASP A 161 0.86 5.98 15.20
CA ASP A 161 0.13 6.76 16.22
C ASP A 161 0.58 8.23 16.38
N ASN A 162 1.63 8.66 15.68
CA ASN A 162 2.21 10.00 15.79
C ASN A 162 1.78 10.97 14.66
N LYS A 163 0.66 10.72 13.97
CA LYS A 163 0.08 11.63 12.98
C LYS A 163 -1.36 11.96 13.31
#